data_AF-A0A954VKY7-F1
#
_entry.id   AF-A0A954VKY7-F1
#
_cell.length_a   1.000
_cell.length_b   1.000
_cell.length_c   1.000
_cell.angle_alpha   90.00
_cell.angle_beta   90.00
_cell.angle_gamma   90.00
#
_symmetry.space_group_name_H-M   'P 1'
#
loop_
_entity.id
_entity.type
_entity.pdbx_description
1 polymer ?
#
loop_
_entity_poly.entity_id
_entity_poly.type
_entity_poly.pdbx_seq_one_letter_code
_entity_poly.pdbx_strand_id
1 'polypeptide(L)'
;MQDWVLEGSTATFCREHWQIKVDGSHPQTGICITNRSSAVVHHLLEVHPLPQHSLVPEEIYVREEDFITRFSQSPQDSYSLQLNWKQLITPTCWGVELWVSLQTNLLDSNPQVQLSCRSPQADWQSISLSELLPKEYANERKPGAFVYHSTEVPSANSTEYTLLWLLAPSDVALAQLPENSTNGPVVQLFGQFMEKGVIRRVKVRLVVVEGRPQMQQIVSIYRDLADSPLPLTA
;
A
#
# COMPACT_ATOMS: atom_id res chain seq x y z
N MET A 1 -19.37 9.64 -6.61
CA MET A 1 -18.00 9.39 -6.11
C MET A 1 -17.06 9.98 -7.15
N GLN A 2 -15.86 10.48 -6.77
CA GLN A 2 -14.90 10.94 -7.78
C GLN A 2 -14.01 9.76 -8.16
N ASP A 3 -14.18 9.27 -9.38
CA ASP A 3 -13.44 8.11 -9.88
C ASP A 3 -11.99 8.51 -10.25
N TRP A 4 -11.14 7.51 -10.46
CA TRP A 4 -9.77 7.74 -10.95
C TRP A 4 -9.82 8.41 -12.32
N VAL A 5 -9.03 9.48 -12.49
CA VAL A 5 -8.82 10.11 -13.80
C VAL A 5 -7.47 9.63 -14.34
N LEU A 6 -7.49 8.87 -15.45
CA LEU A 6 -6.29 8.34 -16.09
C LEU A 6 -5.84 9.24 -17.24
N GLU A 7 -4.62 9.76 -17.14
CA GLU A 7 -3.94 10.55 -18.18
C GLU A 7 -2.63 9.88 -18.55
N GLY A 8 -2.59 9.22 -19.71
CA GLY A 8 -1.45 8.38 -20.09
C GLY A 8 -1.33 7.18 -19.15
N SER A 9 -0.22 7.08 -18.43
CA SER A 9 0.04 6.05 -17.41
C SER A 9 -0.30 6.50 -15.98
N THR A 10 -0.66 7.79 -15.79
CA THR A 10 -0.85 8.36 -14.46
C THR A 10 -2.33 8.43 -14.10
N ALA A 11 -2.71 7.74 -13.04
CA ALA A 11 -4.03 7.86 -12.44
C ALA A 11 -4.00 8.90 -11.31
N THR A 12 -4.98 9.79 -11.32
CA THR A 12 -5.16 10.82 -10.30
C THR A 12 -6.51 10.65 -9.61
N PHE A 13 -6.50 10.71 -8.29
CA PHE A 13 -7.68 10.76 -7.44
C PHE A 13 -7.60 12.01 -6.57
N CYS A 14 -8.71 12.76 -6.46
CA CYS A 14 -8.78 13.96 -5.63
C CYS A 14 -9.86 13.81 -4.57
N ARG A 15 -9.58 14.34 -3.39
CA ARG A 15 -10.58 14.47 -2.32
C ARG A 15 -10.31 15.74 -1.53
N GLU A 16 -11.28 16.65 -1.58
CA GLU A 16 -11.18 17.96 -0.92
C GLU A 16 -9.89 18.70 -1.30
N HIS A 17 -8.99 18.94 -0.34
CA HIS A 17 -7.71 19.60 -0.53
C HIS A 17 -6.57 18.61 -0.83
N TRP A 18 -6.85 17.31 -0.97
CA TRP A 18 -5.85 16.30 -1.23
C TRP A 18 -5.89 15.74 -2.65
N GLN A 19 -4.73 15.24 -3.08
CA GLN A 19 -4.54 14.54 -4.34
C GLN A 19 -3.63 13.33 -4.15
N ILE A 20 -4.04 12.20 -4.72
CA ILE A 20 -3.21 11.01 -4.89
C ILE A 20 -2.92 10.85 -6.37
N LYS A 21 -1.65 10.69 -6.71
CA LYS A 21 -1.19 10.34 -8.06
C LYS A 21 -0.43 9.02 -8.04
N VAL A 22 -0.68 8.17 -9.02
CA VAL A 22 0.02 6.90 -9.21
C VAL A 22 0.42 6.78 -10.67
N ASP A 23 1.70 6.59 -10.95
CA ASP A 23 2.17 6.27 -12.30
C ASP A 23 2.26 4.74 -12.43
N GLY A 24 1.31 4.15 -13.17
CA GLY A 24 1.28 2.71 -13.42
C GLY A 24 2.53 2.21 -14.13
N SER A 25 3.20 3.04 -14.93
CA SER A 25 4.43 2.66 -15.63
C SER A 25 5.69 2.68 -14.76
N HIS A 26 5.63 3.31 -13.58
CA HIS A 26 6.75 3.45 -12.66
C HIS A 26 6.34 3.15 -11.22
N PRO A 27 5.88 1.93 -10.90
CA PRO A 27 5.34 1.61 -9.57
C PRO A 27 6.39 1.72 -8.44
N GLN A 28 7.69 1.71 -8.76
CA GLN A 28 8.79 2.02 -7.84
C GLN A 28 8.79 3.48 -7.33
N THR A 29 8.05 4.37 -7.97
CA THR A 29 7.83 5.75 -7.48
C THR A 29 6.71 5.83 -6.44
N GLY A 30 5.95 4.74 -6.30
CA GLY A 30 4.82 4.62 -5.39
C GLY A 30 3.68 5.54 -5.75
N ILE A 31 2.90 5.89 -4.74
CA ILE A 31 1.89 6.92 -4.82
C ILE A 31 2.47 8.23 -4.30
N CYS A 32 2.10 9.31 -4.96
CA CYS A 32 2.38 10.67 -4.55
C CYS A 32 1.12 11.23 -3.88
N ILE A 33 1.16 11.42 -2.56
CA ILE A 33 0.11 12.11 -1.82
C ILE A 33 0.54 13.56 -1.60
N THR A 34 -0.30 14.48 -2.06
CA THR A 34 -0.11 15.91 -1.84
C THR A 34 -1.35 16.54 -1.22
N ASN A 35 -1.10 17.41 -0.25
CA ASN A 35 -2.09 18.35 0.24
C ASN A 35 -1.90 19.67 -0.53
N ARG A 36 -2.95 20.18 -1.20
CA ARG A 36 -2.93 21.43 -1.97
C ARG A 36 -2.63 22.67 -1.12
N SER A 37 -2.86 22.62 0.19
CA SER A 37 -2.45 23.69 1.12
C SER A 37 -1.01 23.53 1.63
N SER A 38 -0.33 22.44 1.28
CA SER A 38 1.01 22.09 1.75
C SER A 38 2.00 22.00 0.60
N ALA A 39 3.28 22.23 0.91
CA ALA A 39 4.38 21.89 0.01
C ALA A 39 4.91 20.46 0.23
N VAL A 40 4.41 19.74 1.24
CA VAL A 40 4.87 18.39 1.57
C VAL A 40 4.32 17.39 0.55
N VAL A 41 5.24 16.59 0.02
CA VAL A 41 4.94 15.49 -0.90
C VAL A 41 5.39 14.19 -0.25
N HIS A 42 4.47 13.23 -0.11
CA HIS A 42 4.80 11.90 0.39
C HIS A 42 4.86 10.91 -0.76
N HIS A 43 5.89 10.06 -0.76
CA HIS A 43 6.04 8.94 -1.69
C HIS A 43 5.82 7.64 -0.94
N LEU A 44 4.67 7.01 -1.14
CA LEU A 44 4.20 5.93 -0.27
C LEU A 44 3.88 4.70 -1.11
N LEU A 45 3.93 3.51 -0.52
CA LEU A 45 3.65 2.25 -1.22
C LEU A 45 4.46 2.06 -2.52
N GLU A 46 5.75 2.42 -2.51
CA GLU A 46 6.65 2.12 -3.62
C GLU A 46 6.80 0.62 -3.77
N VAL A 47 6.63 0.11 -4.99
CA VAL A 47 6.66 -1.32 -5.28
C VAL A 47 7.97 -1.67 -5.95
N HIS A 48 8.76 -2.51 -5.29
CA HIS A 48 10.08 -2.98 -5.75
C HIS A 48 10.05 -4.50 -5.90
N PRO A 49 9.86 -5.02 -7.12
CA PRO A 49 9.82 -6.46 -7.39
C PRO A 49 11.19 -7.12 -7.17
N LEU A 50 11.19 -8.31 -6.56
CA LEU A 50 12.39 -9.11 -6.25
C LEU A 50 12.17 -10.59 -6.68
N PRO A 51 13.09 -11.25 -7.40
CA PRO A 51 14.21 -10.66 -8.13
C PRO A 51 13.73 -9.57 -9.10
N GLN A 52 14.69 -8.81 -9.63
CA GLN A 52 14.40 -7.68 -10.54
C GLN A 52 13.43 -8.10 -11.65
N HIS A 53 12.42 -7.25 -11.87
CA HIS A 53 11.39 -7.42 -12.87
C HIS A 53 11.48 -6.27 -13.89
N SER A 54 11.23 -6.54 -15.17
CA SER A 54 11.32 -5.57 -16.28
C SER A 54 10.38 -4.37 -16.11
N LEU A 55 9.23 -4.61 -15.48
CA LEU A 55 8.17 -3.62 -15.21
C LEU A 55 7.65 -2.92 -16.48
N VAL A 56 7.68 -3.63 -17.62
CA VAL A 56 7.04 -3.15 -18.85
C VAL A 56 5.53 -3.41 -18.73
N PRO A 57 4.68 -2.36 -18.68
CA PRO A 57 3.24 -2.55 -18.54
C PRO A 57 2.66 -3.21 -19.80
N GLU A 58 1.87 -4.25 -19.59
CA GLU A 58 1.02 -4.86 -20.62
C GLU A 58 -0.31 -4.10 -20.74
N GLU A 59 -0.91 -3.77 -19.59
CA GLU A 59 -2.17 -3.04 -19.51
C GLU A 59 -2.10 -1.98 -18.40
N ILE A 60 -2.64 -0.79 -18.69
CA ILE A 60 -2.90 0.27 -17.71
C ILE A 60 -4.31 0.79 -17.98
N TYR A 61 -5.21 0.65 -17.00
CA TYR A 61 -6.59 1.11 -17.17
C TYR A 61 -7.27 1.40 -15.82
N VAL A 62 -8.38 2.11 -15.88
CA VAL A 62 -9.30 2.30 -14.76
C VAL A 62 -10.56 1.48 -15.02
N ARG A 63 -11.03 0.75 -14.01
CA ARG A 63 -12.29 0.02 -14.02
C ARG A 63 -13.03 0.30 -12.72
N GLU A 64 -14.17 0.96 -12.79
CA GLU A 64 -14.91 1.38 -11.60
C GLU A 64 -14.01 2.22 -10.67
N GLU A 65 -13.85 1.81 -9.41
CA GLU A 65 -13.03 2.47 -8.39
C GLU A 65 -11.56 2.00 -8.39
N ASP A 66 -11.21 1.14 -9.33
CA ASP A 66 -9.92 0.45 -9.38
C ASP A 66 -9.04 1.01 -10.50
N PHE A 67 -7.84 1.47 -10.14
CA PHE A 67 -6.78 1.72 -11.10
C PHE A 67 -5.87 0.49 -11.17
N ILE A 68 -5.81 -0.14 -12.35
CA ILE A 68 -5.16 -1.44 -12.54
C ILE A 68 -3.98 -1.29 -13.47
N THR A 69 -2.85 -1.88 -13.08
CA THR A 69 -1.69 -2.08 -13.94
C THR A 69 -1.27 -3.54 -13.94
N ARG A 70 -0.99 -4.07 -15.13
CA ARG A 70 -0.51 -5.45 -15.32
C ARG A 70 0.83 -5.44 -16.03
N PHE A 71 1.73 -6.29 -15.56
CA PHE A 71 3.06 -6.50 -16.12
C PHE A 71 3.19 -7.99 -16.46
N SER A 72 3.26 -8.29 -17.75
CA SER A 72 3.43 -9.66 -18.23
C SER A 72 4.79 -10.22 -17.82
N GLN A 73 4.87 -11.54 -17.62
CA GLN A 73 6.14 -12.21 -17.39
C GLN A 73 6.94 -12.27 -18.71
N SER A 74 7.99 -11.44 -18.84
CA SER A 74 8.93 -11.55 -19.96
C SER A 74 9.85 -12.78 -19.79
N PRO A 75 10.61 -13.20 -20.82
CA PRO A 75 11.59 -14.28 -20.69
C PRO A 75 12.69 -14.03 -19.64
N GLN A 76 12.89 -12.78 -19.23
CA GLN A 76 13.87 -12.38 -18.20
C GLN A 76 13.25 -12.33 -16.80
N ASP A 77 11.91 -12.30 -16.72
CA ASP A 77 11.17 -12.18 -15.47
C ASP A 77 10.80 -13.57 -14.92
N SER A 78 10.82 -13.70 -13.59
CA SER A 78 10.46 -14.97 -12.93
C SER A 78 8.95 -15.11 -12.63
N TYR A 79 8.18 -14.04 -12.83
CA TYR A 79 6.75 -13.95 -12.60
C TYR A 79 6.15 -12.78 -13.37
N SER A 80 4.82 -12.72 -13.40
CA SER A 80 4.01 -11.57 -13.79
C SER A 80 3.49 -10.87 -12.54
N LEU A 81 3.27 -9.57 -12.65
CA LEU A 81 2.85 -8.70 -11.55
C LEU A 81 1.56 -7.98 -11.96
N GLN A 82 0.60 -7.90 -11.05
CA GLN A 82 -0.56 -7.02 -11.20
C GLN A 82 -0.74 -6.20 -9.93
N LEU A 83 -0.95 -4.90 -10.13
CA LEU A 83 -1.24 -3.92 -9.09
C LEU A 83 -2.66 -3.40 -9.29
N ASN A 84 -3.48 -3.48 -8.25
CA ASN A 84 -4.80 -2.85 -8.23
C ASN A 84 -4.84 -1.82 -7.10
N TRP A 85 -5.02 -0.56 -7.47
CA TRP A 85 -5.16 0.59 -6.59
C TRP A 85 -6.63 0.95 -6.48
N LYS A 86 -7.27 0.48 -5.42
CA LYS A 86 -8.67 0.75 -5.13
C LYS A 86 -8.81 1.99 -4.25
N GLN A 87 -9.76 2.86 -4.58
CA GLN A 87 -10.09 3.98 -3.70
C GLN A 87 -10.69 3.48 -2.39
N LEU A 88 -10.29 4.09 -1.27
CA LEU A 88 -10.88 3.83 0.03
C LEU A 88 -11.47 5.12 0.60
N ILE A 89 -12.78 5.11 0.84
CA ILE A 89 -13.53 6.26 1.33
C ILE A 89 -14.45 5.80 2.45
N THR A 90 -14.18 6.26 3.67
CA THR A 90 -15.05 6.04 4.83
C THR A 90 -15.41 7.39 5.47
N PRO A 91 -16.34 7.42 6.45
CA PRO A 91 -16.63 8.62 7.22
C PRO A 91 -15.44 9.13 8.05
N THR A 92 -14.48 8.27 8.41
CA THR A 92 -13.39 8.59 9.34
C THR A 92 -12.02 8.70 8.69
N CYS A 93 -11.85 8.14 7.49
CA CYS A 93 -10.58 8.15 6.77
C CYS A 93 -10.78 7.98 5.27
N TRP A 94 -9.73 8.25 4.52
CA TRP A 94 -9.72 8.05 3.08
C TRP A 94 -8.32 7.69 2.60
N GLY A 95 -8.18 7.12 1.41
CA GLY A 95 -6.88 6.76 0.87
C GLY A 95 -7.00 5.72 -0.22
N VAL A 96 -6.06 4.78 -0.23
CA VAL A 96 -6.00 3.70 -1.21
C VAL A 96 -5.77 2.34 -0.56
N GLU A 97 -6.37 1.32 -1.16
CA GLU A 97 -6.05 -0.07 -0.92
C GLU A 97 -5.26 -0.58 -2.14
N LEU A 98 -4.06 -1.11 -1.90
CA LEU A 98 -3.22 -1.72 -2.93
C LEU A 98 -3.31 -3.24 -2.81
N TRP A 99 -3.71 -3.89 -3.89
CA TRP A 99 -3.57 -5.33 -4.05
C TRP A 99 -2.37 -5.61 -4.96
N VAL A 100 -1.47 -6.44 -4.46
CA VAL A 100 -0.32 -6.93 -5.23
C VAL A 100 -0.56 -8.39 -5.54
N SER A 101 -0.62 -8.74 -6.82
CA SER A 101 -0.81 -10.11 -7.30
C SER A 101 0.41 -10.58 -8.07
N LEU A 102 0.92 -11.76 -7.74
CA LEU A 102 2.01 -12.44 -8.43
C LEU A 102 1.52 -13.73 -9.06
N GLN A 103 1.97 -14.03 -10.26
CA GLN A 103 1.73 -15.31 -10.93
C GLN A 103 2.95 -15.73 -11.75
N THR A 104 3.37 -16.98 -11.64
CA THR A 104 4.52 -17.51 -12.39
C THR A 104 4.09 -18.56 -13.41
N ASN A 105 4.75 -18.55 -14.58
CA ASN A 105 4.65 -19.62 -15.58
C ASN A 105 5.81 -20.63 -15.48
N LEU A 106 6.77 -20.39 -14.58
CA LEU A 106 7.88 -21.30 -14.31
C LEU A 106 7.41 -22.44 -13.41
N LEU A 107 8.08 -23.58 -13.49
CA LEU A 107 7.81 -24.71 -12.59
C LEU A 107 8.08 -24.33 -11.14
N ASP A 108 9.22 -23.66 -10.92
CA ASP A 108 9.71 -23.29 -9.59
C ASP A 108 10.14 -21.81 -9.60
N SER A 109 9.61 -21.01 -8.68
CA SER A 109 10.09 -19.64 -8.43
C SER A 109 9.77 -19.21 -7.00
N ASN A 110 10.54 -18.24 -6.48
CA ASN A 110 10.35 -17.65 -5.14
C ASN A 110 10.16 -16.13 -5.27
N PRO A 111 9.10 -15.66 -5.94
CA PRO A 111 8.95 -14.25 -6.22
C PRO A 111 8.64 -13.48 -4.93
N GLN A 112 9.11 -12.25 -4.86
CA GLN A 112 9.05 -11.35 -3.72
C GLN A 112 8.68 -9.95 -4.20
N VAL A 113 8.04 -9.19 -3.33
CA VAL A 113 7.82 -7.75 -3.57
C VAL A 113 8.18 -7.02 -2.30
N GLN A 114 9.01 -6.01 -2.43
CA GLN A 114 9.28 -5.07 -1.36
C GLN A 114 8.39 -3.84 -1.54
N LEU A 115 7.65 -3.49 -0.49
CA LEU A 115 6.93 -2.24 -0.37
C LEU A 115 7.70 -1.30 0.54
N SER A 116 7.74 -0.01 0.20
CA SER A 116 8.34 1.01 1.06
C SER A 116 7.56 2.31 1.07
N CYS A 117 7.61 3.01 2.20
CA CYS A 117 7.08 4.36 2.34
C CYS A 117 8.22 5.32 2.66
N ARG A 118 8.34 6.38 1.86
CA ARG A 118 9.29 7.48 2.03
C ARG A 118 8.54 8.78 2.23
N SER A 119 8.74 9.38 3.40
CA SER A 119 8.24 10.71 3.69
C SER A 119 9.38 11.53 4.29
N PRO A 120 9.65 12.74 3.76
CA PRO A 120 10.65 13.63 4.34
C PRO A 120 10.39 13.81 5.84
N GLN A 121 11.41 13.58 6.67
CA GLN A 121 11.36 13.83 8.12
C GLN A 121 10.28 13.03 8.87
N ALA A 122 9.79 11.92 8.31
CA ALA A 122 8.76 11.13 8.96
C ALA A 122 9.34 10.21 10.04
N ASP A 123 8.88 10.41 11.27
CA ASP A 123 9.07 9.47 12.37
C ASP A 123 7.90 8.48 12.39
N TRP A 124 8.08 7.35 11.70
CA TRP A 124 7.07 6.30 11.62
C TRP A 124 7.09 5.46 12.90
N GLN A 125 5.94 5.36 13.55
CA GLN A 125 5.70 4.48 14.69
C GLN A 125 5.08 3.17 14.21
N SER A 126 5.45 2.06 14.83
CA SER A 126 4.88 0.75 14.51
C SER A 126 3.91 0.31 15.60
N ILE A 127 2.75 -0.21 15.22
CA ILE A 127 1.79 -0.84 16.15
C ILE A 127 1.73 -2.33 15.83
N SER A 128 1.98 -3.17 16.84
CA SER A 128 1.97 -4.63 16.67
C SER A 128 0.57 -5.17 16.37
N LEU A 129 0.50 -6.33 15.72
CA LEU A 129 -0.77 -7.00 15.46
C LEU A 129 -1.49 -7.35 16.77
N SER A 130 -0.75 -7.72 17.82
CA SER A 130 -1.31 -7.99 19.15
C SER A 130 -1.96 -6.77 19.82
N GLU A 131 -1.52 -5.55 19.51
CA GLU A 131 -2.15 -4.33 20.01
C GLU A 131 -3.43 -3.98 19.23
N LEU A 132 -3.44 -4.27 17.92
CA LEU A 132 -4.58 -4.00 17.05
C LEU A 132 -5.72 -5.00 17.23
N LEU A 133 -5.38 -6.28 17.41
CA LEU A 133 -6.30 -7.42 17.50
C LEU A 133 -5.87 -8.38 18.63
N PRO A 134 -6.01 -7.96 19.91
CA PRO A 134 -5.45 -8.68 21.05
C PRO A 134 -6.09 -10.04 21.31
N LYS A 135 -7.35 -10.26 20.90
CA LYS A 135 -8.04 -11.53 21.13
C LYS A 135 -7.61 -12.60 20.14
N GLU A 136 -7.32 -12.18 18.91
CA GLU A 136 -7.03 -13.03 17.78
C GLU A 136 -5.51 -13.30 17.67
N TYR A 137 -4.67 -12.34 18.10
CA TYR A 137 -3.22 -12.36 17.85
C TYR A 137 -2.37 -12.00 19.08
N ALA A 138 -2.74 -12.50 20.27
CA ALA A 138 -2.11 -12.16 21.55
C ALA A 138 -0.56 -12.30 21.60
N ASN A 139 0.04 -13.14 20.76
CA ASN A 139 1.48 -13.40 20.73
C ASN A 139 2.19 -12.83 19.48
N GLU A 140 1.48 -12.21 18.54
CA GLU A 140 2.09 -11.69 17.32
C GLU A 140 2.64 -10.28 17.53
N ARG A 141 3.97 -10.18 17.54
CA ARG A 141 4.69 -8.93 17.77
C ARG A 141 5.03 -8.18 16.48
N LYS A 142 4.82 -8.81 15.31
CA LYS A 142 5.01 -8.13 14.04
C LYS A 142 4.06 -6.93 13.92
N PRO A 143 4.52 -5.81 13.34
CA PRO A 143 3.67 -4.66 13.06
C PRO A 143 2.54 -5.00 12.09
N GLY A 144 1.32 -4.70 12.48
CA GLY A 144 0.16 -4.68 11.59
C GLY A 144 -0.08 -3.28 10.98
N ALA A 145 0.44 -2.23 11.64
CA ALA A 145 0.31 -0.86 11.19
C ALA A 145 1.60 -0.07 11.38
N PHE A 146 1.85 0.86 10.47
CA PHE A 146 2.80 1.95 10.61
C PHE A 146 2.04 3.27 10.60
N VAL A 147 2.40 4.17 11.52
CA VAL A 147 1.71 5.43 11.79
C VAL A 147 2.69 6.57 11.65
N TYR A 148 2.33 7.57 10.87
CA TYR A 148 3.07 8.82 10.78
C TYR A 148 2.13 9.98 11.05
N HIS A 149 2.48 10.79 12.06
CA HIS A 149 1.76 12.01 12.40
C HIS A 149 2.46 13.21 11.77
N SER A 150 1.73 13.95 10.95
CA SER A 150 2.23 15.18 10.35
C SER A 150 1.63 16.38 11.08
N THR A 151 2.51 17.25 11.56
CA THR A 151 2.17 18.61 11.98
C THR A 151 2.75 19.55 10.93
N GLU A 152 1.93 20.00 10.00
CA GLU A 152 2.38 21.02 9.06
C GLU A 152 2.67 22.32 9.82
N VAL A 153 3.77 22.99 9.47
CA VAL A 153 4.23 24.24 10.07
C VAL A 153 3.08 25.27 10.11
N PRO A 154 2.93 26.06 11.18
CA PRO A 154 1.76 26.89 11.43
C PRO A 154 1.67 28.06 10.46
N SER A 155 1.16 27.80 9.25
CA SER A 155 0.32 28.79 8.57
C SER A 155 -1.07 28.75 9.23
N ALA A 156 -1.84 29.83 9.13
CA ALA A 156 -3.10 29.99 9.85
C ALA A 156 -4.17 28.90 9.60
N ASN A 157 -3.92 27.97 8.66
CA ASN A 157 -4.78 26.85 8.31
C ASN A 157 -4.07 25.48 8.39
N SER A 158 -3.04 25.34 9.26
CA SER A 158 -2.35 24.05 9.43
C SER A 158 -3.34 22.95 9.83
N THR A 159 -3.50 21.95 8.98
CA THR A 159 -4.35 20.79 9.25
C THR A 159 -3.43 19.65 9.68
N GLU A 160 -3.53 19.24 10.95
CA GLU A 160 -2.87 18.01 11.39
C GLU A 160 -3.49 16.83 10.63
N TYR A 161 -2.68 15.85 10.25
CA TYR A 161 -3.16 14.58 9.70
C TYR A 161 -2.24 13.44 10.10
N THR A 162 -2.76 12.24 9.96
CA THR A 162 -2.06 11.00 10.22
C THR A 162 -2.13 10.11 8.99
N LEU A 163 -0.97 9.62 8.55
CA LEU A 163 -0.88 8.55 7.57
C LEU A 163 -0.79 7.22 8.30
N LEU A 164 -1.66 6.27 7.92
CA LEU A 164 -1.62 4.90 8.40
C LEU A 164 -1.32 3.98 7.22
N TRP A 165 -0.25 3.21 7.31
CA TRP A 165 0.03 2.10 6.41
C TRP A 165 -0.25 0.79 7.13
N LEU A 166 -1.25 0.06 6.63
CA LEU A 166 -1.81 -1.13 7.26
C LEU A 166 -1.56 -2.37 6.39
N LEU A 167 -1.08 -3.44 7.04
CA LEU A 167 -0.94 -4.77 6.44
C LEU A 167 -2.14 -5.62 6.86
N ALA A 168 -2.75 -6.35 5.93
CA ALA A 168 -3.82 -7.30 6.31
C ALA A 168 -3.27 -8.37 7.28
N PRO A 169 -4.04 -8.83 8.28
CA PRO A 169 -3.55 -9.79 9.27
C PRO A 169 -2.98 -11.08 8.67
N SER A 170 -3.59 -11.58 7.59
CA SER A 170 -3.10 -12.76 6.85
C SER A 170 -1.69 -12.57 6.27
N ASP A 171 -1.35 -11.33 5.93
CA ASP A 171 -0.13 -10.99 5.20
C ASP A 171 1.00 -10.61 6.16
N VAL A 172 0.67 -10.15 7.38
CA VAL A 172 1.64 -9.88 8.46
C VAL A 172 2.47 -11.14 8.79
N ALA A 173 1.84 -12.32 8.81
CA ALA A 173 2.55 -13.57 9.07
C ALA A 173 3.65 -13.84 8.04
N LEU A 174 3.39 -13.49 6.78
CA LEU A 174 4.29 -13.69 5.64
C LEU A 174 5.29 -12.55 5.45
N ALA A 175 5.00 -11.38 6.04
CA ALA A 175 5.84 -10.21 5.94
C ALA A 175 7.20 -10.41 6.63
N GLN A 176 8.24 -9.97 5.95
CA GLN A 176 9.58 -9.79 6.47
C GLN A 176 9.87 -8.29 6.56
N LEU A 177 10.57 -7.88 7.62
CA LEU A 177 10.88 -6.48 7.90
C LEU A 177 12.40 -6.35 7.89
N PRO A 178 12.98 -5.90 6.77
CA PRO A 178 14.42 -5.68 6.70
C PRO A 178 14.87 -4.74 7.83
N GLU A 179 15.92 -5.12 8.54
CA GLU A 179 16.52 -4.26 9.55
C GLU A 179 17.13 -3.00 8.89
N ASN A 180 17.12 -1.87 9.60
CA ASN A 180 17.82 -0.62 9.22
C ASN A 180 17.25 0.19 8.05
N SER A 181 15.92 0.33 7.94
CA SER A 181 15.33 1.31 7.02
C SER A 181 15.40 2.74 7.58
N THR A 182 16.32 3.55 7.07
CA THR A 182 16.52 4.94 7.55
C THR A 182 15.47 5.93 7.05
N ASN A 183 14.70 5.58 6.01
CA ASN A 183 13.82 6.51 5.29
C ASN A 183 12.32 6.19 5.42
N GLY A 184 11.94 5.43 6.46
CA GLY A 184 10.57 4.97 6.68
C GLY A 184 10.45 3.44 6.56
N PRO A 185 9.24 2.91 6.80
CA PRO A 185 9.01 1.47 6.85
C PRO A 185 9.25 0.78 5.50
N VAL A 186 9.76 -0.45 5.59
CA VAL A 186 9.97 -1.35 4.46
C VAL A 186 9.41 -2.72 4.83
N VAL A 187 8.63 -3.30 3.92
CA VAL A 187 7.99 -4.61 4.10
C VAL A 187 8.27 -5.46 2.88
N GLN A 188 8.91 -6.62 3.08
CA GLN A 188 9.06 -7.64 2.05
C GLN A 188 7.93 -8.66 2.18
N LEU A 189 7.21 -8.87 1.09
CA LEU A 189 6.07 -9.76 0.98
C LEU A 189 6.41 -10.93 0.04
N PHE A 190 5.69 -12.04 0.21
CA PHE A 190 5.90 -13.30 -0.50
C PHE A 190 7.25 -13.98 -0.16
N GLY A 191 7.97 -14.52 -1.14
CA GLY A 191 9.26 -15.20 -0.95
C GLY A 191 9.20 -16.69 -0.66
N GLN A 192 7.99 -17.23 -0.60
CA GLN A 192 7.78 -18.68 -0.57
C GLN A 192 7.77 -19.25 -1.98
N PHE A 193 7.96 -20.56 -2.07
CA PHE A 193 7.83 -21.32 -3.30
C PHE A 193 6.46 -21.10 -3.96
N MET A 194 6.49 -20.83 -5.26
CA MET A 194 5.33 -20.76 -6.13
C MET A 194 5.47 -21.74 -7.29
N GLU A 195 4.50 -22.65 -7.36
CA GLU A 195 4.32 -23.56 -8.50
C GLU A 195 3.74 -22.82 -9.71
N LYS A 196 3.99 -23.35 -10.90
CA LYS A 196 3.41 -22.88 -12.16
C LYS A 196 1.90 -22.66 -12.05
N GLY A 197 1.46 -21.47 -12.46
CA GLY A 197 0.05 -21.08 -12.52
C GLY A 197 -0.55 -20.67 -11.18
N VAL A 198 0.17 -20.80 -10.06
CA VAL A 198 -0.30 -20.33 -8.76
C VAL A 198 -0.31 -18.81 -8.75
N ILE A 199 -1.43 -18.25 -8.29
CA ILE A 199 -1.57 -16.82 -8.02
C ILE A 199 -1.46 -16.60 -6.52
N ARG A 200 -0.58 -15.68 -6.11
CA ARG A 200 -0.51 -15.19 -4.72
C ARG A 200 -0.90 -13.73 -4.70
N ARG A 201 -1.63 -13.32 -3.67
CA ARG A 201 -2.09 -11.95 -3.49
C ARG A 201 -1.85 -11.50 -2.06
N VAL A 202 -1.54 -10.22 -1.92
CA VAL A 202 -1.47 -9.51 -0.63
C VAL A 202 -2.22 -8.20 -0.75
N LYS A 203 -2.73 -7.71 0.39
CA LYS A 203 -3.55 -6.52 0.49
C LYS A 203 -2.97 -5.59 1.54
N VAL A 204 -2.70 -4.35 1.13
CA VAL A 204 -2.23 -3.29 2.02
C VAL A 204 -3.12 -2.06 1.87
N ARG A 205 -3.29 -1.29 2.93
CA ARG A 205 -3.98 0.00 2.88
C ARG A 205 -3.03 1.11 3.26
N LEU A 206 -3.19 2.23 2.60
CA LEU A 206 -2.65 3.50 3.06
C LEU A 206 -3.82 4.47 3.19
N VAL A 207 -4.04 4.96 4.41
CA VAL A 207 -5.12 5.91 4.68
C VAL A 207 -4.60 7.18 5.33
N VAL A 208 -5.25 8.28 4.99
CA VAL A 208 -5.15 9.58 5.61
C VAL A 208 -6.31 9.71 6.60
N VAL A 209 -5.98 10.09 7.82
CA VAL A 209 -6.93 10.44 8.89
C VAL A 209 -6.68 11.89 9.28
N GLU A 210 -7.73 12.70 9.36
CA GLU A 210 -7.59 14.06 9.85
C GLU A 210 -7.27 14.09 11.34
N GLY A 211 -6.35 14.97 11.72
CA GLY A 211 -5.85 15.08 13.09
C GLY A 211 -5.03 13.87 13.54
N ARG A 212 -5.09 13.61 14.84
CA ARG A 212 -4.41 12.49 15.51
C ARG A 212 -5.44 11.47 15.97
N PRO A 213 -5.59 10.33 15.28
CA PRO A 213 -6.55 9.34 15.70
C PRO A 213 -6.15 8.73 17.05
N GLN A 214 -7.13 8.50 17.90
CA GLN A 214 -6.94 7.71 19.10
C GLN A 214 -6.71 6.24 18.72
N MET A 215 -6.05 5.47 19.58
CA MET A 215 -5.79 4.04 19.34
C MET A 215 -7.07 3.27 18.99
N GLN A 216 -8.21 3.58 19.63
CA GLN A 216 -9.50 2.95 19.32
C GLN A 216 -9.96 3.18 17.87
N GLN A 217 -9.70 4.37 17.32
CA GLN A 217 -10.01 4.67 15.91
C GLN A 217 -9.08 3.90 14.98
N ILE A 218 -7.79 3.81 15.29
CA ILE A 218 -6.82 3.00 14.52
C ILE A 218 -7.25 1.53 14.51
N VAL A 219 -7.63 0.97 15.67
CA VAL A 219 -8.16 -0.39 15.81
C VAL A 219 -9.42 -0.58 14.96
N SER A 220 -10.33 0.40 14.93
CA SER A 220 -11.54 0.34 14.11
C SER A 220 -11.22 0.30 12.61
N ILE A 221 -10.29 1.16 12.15
CA ILE A 221 -9.84 1.20 10.76
C ILE A 221 -9.13 -0.13 10.40
N TYR A 222 -8.33 -0.66 11.32
CA TYR A 222 -7.62 -1.92 11.10
C TYR A 222 -8.57 -3.12 11.06
N ARG A 223 -9.60 -3.14 11.90
CA ARG A 223 -10.64 -4.19 11.86
C ARG A 223 -11.42 -4.15 10.55
N ASP A 224 -11.72 -2.98 10.02
CA ASP A 224 -12.33 -2.85 8.69
C ASP A 224 -11.44 -3.46 7.58
N LEU A 225 -10.12 -3.33 7.68
CA LEU A 225 -9.20 -4.05 6.79
C LEU A 225 -9.26 -5.56 7.00
N ALA A 226 -9.23 -6.03 8.24
CA ALA A 226 -9.27 -7.45 8.58
C ALA A 226 -10.56 -8.13 8.10
N ASP A 227 -11.69 -7.45 8.22
CA ASP A 227 -13.01 -7.95 7.86
C ASP A 227 -13.33 -7.75 6.36
N SER A 228 -12.55 -6.91 5.66
CA SER A 228 -12.77 -6.68 4.24
C SER A 228 -12.55 -7.95 3.42
N PRO A 229 -13.45 -8.26 2.46
CA PRO A 229 -13.43 -9.52 1.73
C PRO A 229 -12.08 -9.72 1.04
N LEU A 230 -11.67 -10.98 0.96
CA LEU A 230 -10.55 -11.35 0.10
C LEU A 230 -10.93 -11.11 -1.36
N PRO A 231 -9.96 -10.75 -2.22
CA PRO A 231 -10.18 -10.71 -3.66
C PRO A 231 -10.82 -12.01 -4.12
N LEU A 232 -12.05 -11.96 -4.66
CA LEU A 232 -12.56 -13.10 -5.41
C LEU A 232 -11.57 -13.35 -6.55
N THR A 233 -11.16 -14.60 -6.72
CA THR A 233 -10.45 -15.05 -7.93
C THR A 233 -11.37 -14.78 -9.12
N ALA A 234 -11.19 -13.64 -9.77
CA ALA A 234 -11.57 -13.47 -11.16
C ALA A 234 -10.68 -14.35 -12.05
#